data_AF-A0A814MFQ0-F1
#
_entry.id   AF-A0A814MFQ0-F1
#
_cell.length_a   1.000
_cell.length_b   1.000
_cell.length_c   1.000
_cell.angle_alpha   90.00
_cell.angle_beta   90.00
_cell.angle_gamma   90.00
#
_symmetry.space_group_name_H-M   'P 1'
#
loop_
_entity.id
_entity.type
_entity.pdbx_description
1 polymer ?
#
loop_
_entity_poly.entity_id
_entity_poly.type
_entity_poly.pdbx_seq_one_letter_code
_entity_poly.pdbx_strand_id
1 'polypeptide(L)'
;MSLRLQRNFVKRGKAHLRNDDFRSIPEEYPFLISASPPASSFENTQQPNSEPHLTLAVIQRLKPQLSELQKKRKNRQKTLKQRARKFATEITRRNIYKLWSTKKFIEVLDRKGIPQSRVLTRVSPTTGTHHVFIGLQKPYDFQRWDKLTSNWFTEAHYNPGV
;
A
#
# COMPACT_ATOMS: atom_id res chain seq x y z
N MET A 1 6.63 11.09 -26.57
CA MET A 1 6.96 10.72 -25.17
C MET A 1 7.86 9.48 -25.18
N SER A 2 9.05 9.50 -24.57
CA SER A 2 10.08 8.45 -24.79
C SER A 2 9.86 7.16 -23.99
N LEU A 3 10.32 6.03 -24.52
CA LEU A 3 10.33 4.71 -23.85
C LEU A 3 11.00 4.71 -22.48
N ARG A 4 12.03 5.56 -22.30
CA ARG A 4 12.74 5.75 -21.03
C ARG A 4 11.83 6.38 -19.97
N LEU A 5 10.98 7.34 -20.37
CA LEU A 5 10.00 7.97 -19.50
C LEU A 5 8.94 6.96 -19.02
N GLN A 6 8.35 6.17 -19.92
CA GLN A 6 7.30 5.19 -19.58
C GLN A 6 7.79 4.11 -18.59
N ARG A 7 9.01 3.57 -18.79
CA ARG A 7 9.60 2.58 -17.87
C ARG A 7 9.90 3.16 -16.49
N ASN A 8 10.41 4.40 -16.44
CA ASN A 8 10.66 5.11 -15.19
C ASN A 8 9.36 5.39 -14.43
N PHE A 9 8.27 5.69 -15.14
CA PHE A 9 6.94 5.78 -14.56
C PHE A 9 6.55 4.46 -13.89
N VAL A 10 6.48 3.34 -14.61
CA VAL A 10 6.06 2.05 -13.99
C VAL A 10 6.90 1.68 -12.76
N LYS A 11 8.22 1.95 -12.79
CA LYS A 11 9.10 1.76 -11.61
C LYS A 11 8.69 2.62 -10.41
N ARG A 12 8.42 3.92 -10.61
CA ARG A 12 7.96 4.82 -9.54
C ARG A 12 6.61 4.38 -8.99
N GLY A 13 5.64 4.07 -9.84
CA GLY A 13 4.31 3.60 -9.42
C GLY A 13 4.37 2.32 -8.58
N LYS A 14 5.24 1.37 -8.94
CA LYS A 14 5.51 0.18 -8.13
C LYS A 14 6.18 0.51 -6.79
N ALA A 15 6.99 1.56 -6.71
CA ALA A 15 7.60 2.01 -5.45
C ALA A 15 6.55 2.66 -4.53
N HIS A 16 5.73 3.59 -5.04
CA HIS A 16 4.66 4.23 -4.26
C HIS A 16 3.64 3.22 -3.73
N LEU A 17 3.28 2.21 -4.54
CA LEU A 17 2.37 1.13 -4.12
C LEU A 17 2.97 0.21 -3.04
N ARG A 18 4.29 0.05 -3.00
CA ARG A 18 5.00 -0.72 -1.96
C ARG A 18 5.10 0.06 -0.65
N ASN A 19 5.26 1.38 -0.74
CA ASN A 19 5.46 2.26 0.41
C ASN A 19 4.16 2.82 0.99
N ASP A 20 3.01 2.45 0.41
CA ASP A 20 1.68 2.87 0.83
C ASP A 20 1.46 4.39 0.78
N ASP A 21 2.25 5.10 -0.01
CA ASP A 21 2.19 6.55 -0.18
C ASP A 21 1.39 6.90 -1.43
N PHE A 22 0.08 7.08 -1.25
CA PHE A 22 -0.88 7.33 -2.33
C PHE A 22 -1.12 8.82 -2.61
N ARG A 23 -0.66 9.71 -1.72
CA ARG A 23 -0.73 11.15 -1.94
C ARG A 23 0.28 11.60 -2.99
N SER A 24 1.32 10.81 -3.22
CA SER A 24 2.39 11.07 -4.18
C SER A 24 2.29 10.28 -5.48
N ILE A 25 1.21 9.51 -5.71
CA ILE A 25 0.97 8.90 -7.03
C ILE A 25 0.48 10.01 -7.97
N PRO A 26 1.22 10.34 -9.04
CA PRO A 26 0.84 11.42 -9.94
C PRO A 26 -0.56 11.19 -10.54
N GLU A 27 -1.38 12.24 -10.58
CA GLU A 27 -2.72 12.23 -11.18
C GLU A 27 -2.72 11.87 -12.66
N GLU A 28 -1.56 11.89 -13.33
CA GLU A 28 -1.35 11.54 -14.73
C GLU A 28 -1.41 10.02 -15.01
N TYR A 29 -1.31 9.18 -13.97
CA TYR A 29 -1.32 7.71 -14.13
C TYR A 29 -2.56 7.16 -14.84
N PRO A 30 -3.80 7.56 -14.49
CA PRO A 30 -5.02 7.13 -15.17
C PRO A 30 -5.12 7.63 -16.62
N PHE A 31 -4.62 8.82 -16.93
CA PHE A 31 -4.69 9.40 -18.27
C PHE A 31 -3.75 8.69 -19.27
N LEU A 32 -2.59 8.24 -18.80
CA LEU A 32 -1.69 7.40 -19.61
C LEU A 32 -2.29 6.02 -19.93
N ILE A 33 -3.23 5.55 -19.09
CA ILE A 33 -3.94 4.28 -19.30
C ILE A 33 -5.00 4.41 -20.39
N SER A 34 -5.72 5.54 -20.44
CA SER A 34 -6.78 5.79 -21.42
C SER A 34 -6.25 6.27 -22.78
N ALA A 35 -5.08 6.90 -22.81
CA ALA A 35 -4.46 7.40 -24.04
C ALA A 35 -3.76 6.30 -24.88
N SER A 36 -3.75 5.04 -24.42
CA SER A 36 -3.16 3.93 -25.17
C SER A 36 -4.21 3.30 -26.09
N PRO A 37 -4.09 3.40 -27.42
CA PRO A 37 -5.05 2.79 -28.32
C PRO A 37 -5.12 1.26 -28.15
N PRO A 38 -6.29 0.65 -28.41
CA PRO A 38 -6.40 -0.80 -28.46
C PRO A 38 -5.48 -1.36 -29.55
N ALA A 39 -4.88 -2.53 -29.30
CA ALA A 39 -3.91 -3.12 -30.21
C ALA A 39 -4.50 -3.50 -31.58
N SER A 40 -5.83 -3.50 -31.70
CA SER A 40 -6.57 -3.80 -32.92
C SER A 40 -6.70 -2.62 -33.89
N SER A 41 -6.19 -1.43 -33.56
CA SER A 41 -6.37 -0.23 -34.40
C SER A 41 -5.27 0.00 -35.45
N PHE A 42 -4.26 -0.88 -35.52
CA PHE A 42 -3.12 -0.70 -36.43
C PHE A 42 -2.77 -2.03 -37.11
N GLU A 43 -3.72 -2.56 -37.87
CA GLU A 43 -3.37 -3.50 -38.94
C GLU A 43 -2.77 -2.70 -40.11
N ASN A 44 -1.63 -3.19 -40.62
CA ASN A 44 -0.88 -2.71 -41.77
C ASN A 44 -0.02 -1.44 -41.62
N THR A 45 1.20 -1.62 -41.11
CA THR A 45 2.40 -1.02 -41.73
C THR A 45 3.62 -1.89 -41.39
N GLN A 46 4.03 -2.69 -42.38
CA GLN A 46 5.24 -3.49 -42.37
C GLN A 46 6.48 -2.57 -42.37
N GLN A 47 7.03 -2.26 -41.19
CA GLN A 47 8.44 -1.92 -41.03
C GLN A 47 8.92 -2.43 -39.66
N PRO A 48 9.73 -3.51 -39.60
CA PRO A 48 10.02 -4.20 -38.34
C PRO A 48 10.92 -3.42 -37.36
N ASN A 49 11.45 -2.24 -37.75
CA ASN A 49 12.41 -1.47 -36.96
C ASN A 49 12.05 0.02 -36.78
N SER A 50 10.81 0.43 -37.04
CA SER A 50 10.39 1.80 -36.72
C SER A 50 10.03 1.92 -35.23
N GLU A 51 10.47 3.01 -34.58
CA GLU A 51 10.18 3.36 -33.18
C GLU A 51 8.72 3.12 -32.69
N PRO A 52 7.65 3.27 -33.51
CA PRO A 52 6.30 2.91 -33.09
C PRO A 52 6.13 1.43 -32.69
N HIS A 53 6.79 0.48 -33.37
CA HIS A 53 6.67 -0.96 -33.07
C HIS A 53 7.34 -1.34 -31.75
N LEU A 54 8.51 -0.75 -31.45
CA LEU A 54 9.17 -0.90 -30.14
C LEU A 54 8.32 -0.31 -29.01
N THR A 55 7.62 0.81 -29.29
CA THR A 55 6.71 1.45 -28.35
C THR A 55 5.47 0.59 -28.11
N LEU A 56 4.90 -0.02 -29.16
CA LEU A 56 3.74 -0.93 -29.07
C LEU A 56 4.06 -2.23 -28.33
N ALA A 57 5.20 -2.87 -28.62
CA ALA A 57 5.63 -4.09 -27.92
C ALA A 57 5.88 -3.83 -26.42
N VAL A 58 6.43 -2.67 -26.08
CA VAL A 58 6.62 -2.25 -24.68
C VAL A 58 5.27 -1.95 -24.02
N ILE A 59 4.34 -1.26 -24.69
CA ILE A 59 2.99 -1.02 -24.16
C ILE A 59 2.24 -2.35 -23.93
N GLN A 60 2.27 -3.28 -24.89
CA GLN A 60 1.65 -4.60 -24.74
C GLN A 60 2.26 -5.41 -23.58
N ARG A 61 3.58 -5.35 -23.39
CA ARG A 61 4.27 -5.99 -22.24
C ARG A 61 3.94 -5.31 -20.90
N LEU A 62 3.64 -4.02 -20.92
CA LEU A 62 3.28 -3.24 -19.74
C LEU A 62 1.79 -3.32 -19.39
N LYS A 63 0.88 -3.53 -20.35
CA LYS A 63 -0.58 -3.68 -20.14
C LYS A 63 -0.96 -4.68 -19.02
N PRO A 64 -0.44 -5.92 -18.97
CA PRO A 64 -0.78 -6.84 -17.89
C PRO A 64 -0.25 -6.37 -16.53
N GLN A 65 0.95 -5.76 -16.51
CA GLN A 65 1.49 -5.19 -15.27
C GLN A 65 0.66 -4.00 -14.79
N LEU A 66 0.16 -3.17 -15.71
CA LEU A 66 -0.69 -2.04 -15.41
C LEU A 66 -2.09 -2.48 -14.93
N SER A 67 -2.68 -3.51 -15.55
CA SER A 67 -3.98 -4.05 -15.12
C SER A 67 -3.90 -4.68 -13.72
N GLU A 68 -2.81 -5.38 -13.42
CA GLU A 68 -2.55 -5.88 -12.06
C GLU A 68 -2.42 -4.75 -11.03
N LEU A 69 -1.73 -3.66 -11.39
CA LEU A 69 -1.60 -2.49 -10.52
C LEU A 69 -2.96 -1.83 -10.27
N GLN A 70 -3.81 -1.72 -11.28
CA GLN A 70 -5.19 -1.24 -11.13
C GLN A 70 -6.04 -2.16 -10.24
N LYS A 71 -5.95 -3.49 -10.43
CA LYS A 71 -6.65 -4.48 -9.61
C LYS A 71 -6.20 -4.38 -8.14
N LYS A 72 -4.88 -4.27 -7.90
CA LYS A 72 -4.30 -4.03 -6.58
C LYS A 72 -4.82 -2.72 -5.96
N ARG A 73 -4.90 -1.64 -6.74
CA ARG A 73 -5.48 -0.35 -6.31
C ARG A 73 -6.95 -0.49 -5.91
N LYS A 74 -7.80 -1.11 -6.73
CA LYS A 74 -9.23 -1.31 -6.44
C LYS A 74 -9.45 -2.16 -5.19
N ASN A 75 -8.76 -3.29 -5.07
CA ASN A 75 -8.85 -4.16 -3.89
C ASN A 75 -8.44 -3.41 -2.63
N ARG A 76 -7.38 -2.61 -2.73
CA ARG A 76 -6.88 -1.80 -1.63
C ARG A 76 -7.84 -0.69 -1.23
N GLN A 77 -8.47 0.01 -2.18
CA GLN A 77 -9.53 0.98 -1.88
C GLN A 77 -10.70 0.31 -1.14
N LYS A 78 -11.10 -0.90 -1.54
CA LYS A 78 -12.12 -1.69 -0.84
C LYS A 78 -11.69 -2.00 0.60
N THR A 79 -10.44 -2.43 0.80
CA THR A 79 -9.88 -2.68 2.14
C THR A 79 -9.82 -1.42 2.99
N LEU A 80 -9.38 -0.29 2.44
CA LEU A 80 -9.35 1.00 3.16
C LEU A 80 -10.76 1.44 3.55
N LYS A 81 -11.75 1.30 2.65
CA LYS A 81 -13.16 1.61 2.97
C LYS A 81 -13.72 0.71 4.06
N GLN A 82 -13.37 -0.58 4.06
CA GLN A 82 -13.74 -1.52 5.14
C GLN A 82 -13.08 -1.16 6.48
N ARG A 83 -11.81 -0.72 6.45
CA ARG A 83 -11.08 -0.28 7.66
C ARG A 83 -11.63 1.03 8.20
N ALA A 84 -11.91 2.01 7.35
CA ALA A 84 -12.53 3.29 7.74
C ALA A 84 -13.91 3.11 8.40
N ARG A 85 -14.66 2.05 8.05
CA ARG A 85 -15.90 1.69 8.76
C ARG A 85 -15.67 1.12 10.15
N LYS A 86 -14.51 0.48 10.38
CA LYS A 86 -14.15 -0.13 11.67
C LYS A 86 -13.40 0.83 12.59
N PHE A 87 -12.67 1.78 12.01
CA PHE A 87 -11.83 2.74 12.70
C PHE A 87 -12.02 4.12 12.07
N ALA A 88 -12.48 5.10 12.85
CA ALA A 88 -12.51 6.49 12.41
C ALA A 88 -11.09 7.03 12.15
N THR A 89 -10.12 6.57 12.95
CA THR A 89 -8.71 6.89 12.80
C THR A 89 -7.89 5.71 13.30
N GLU A 90 -6.86 5.32 12.54
CA GLU A 90 -6.08 4.12 12.82
C GLU A 90 -4.58 4.36 12.74
N ILE A 91 -3.86 3.89 13.76
CA ILE A 91 -2.41 3.74 13.74
C ILE A 91 -2.08 2.35 13.21
N THR A 92 -1.19 2.28 12.23
CA THR A 92 -0.75 1.00 11.64
C THR A 92 0.72 0.76 11.98
N ARG A 93 1.01 -0.41 12.55
CA ARG A 93 2.38 -0.88 12.79
C ARG A 93 2.62 -2.18 12.05
N ARG A 94 3.79 -2.28 11.43
CA ARG A 94 4.22 -3.45 10.65
C ARG A 94 5.48 -4.01 11.29
N ASN A 95 5.76 -5.28 10.98
CA ASN A 95 6.96 -5.96 11.44
C ASN A 95 7.08 -5.95 12.98
N ILE A 96 5.93 -6.05 13.66
CA ILE A 96 5.91 -6.22 15.11
C ILE A 96 6.47 -7.59 15.47
N TYR A 97 6.99 -7.70 16.68
CA TYR A 97 7.55 -8.96 17.14
C TYR A 97 6.46 -10.05 17.28
N LYS A 98 6.78 -11.28 16.85
CA LYS A 98 5.80 -12.36 16.63
C LYS A 98 5.06 -12.82 17.89
N LEU A 99 5.65 -12.65 19.07
CA LEU A 99 5.07 -13.10 20.35
C LEU A 99 4.04 -12.11 20.93
N TRP A 100 3.85 -10.95 20.31
CA TRP A 100 2.84 -10.01 20.75
C TRP A 100 1.43 -10.50 20.42
N SER A 101 0.65 -10.75 21.46
CA SER A 101 -0.77 -11.08 21.36
C SER A 101 -1.64 -9.82 21.40
N THR A 102 -2.87 -9.91 20.88
CA THR A 102 -3.85 -8.82 20.95
C THR A 102 -4.10 -8.35 22.38
N LYS A 103 -4.10 -9.27 23.36
CA LYS A 103 -4.26 -8.94 24.79
C LYS A 103 -3.11 -8.07 25.31
N LYS A 104 -1.86 -8.47 25.06
CA LYS A 104 -0.67 -7.70 25.45
C LYS A 104 -0.63 -6.32 24.79
N PHE A 105 -1.06 -6.20 23.53
CA PHE A 105 -1.20 -4.90 22.88
C PHE A 105 -2.14 -3.98 23.65
N ILE A 106 -3.32 -4.48 24.01
CA ILE A 106 -4.33 -3.71 24.74
C ILE A 106 -3.78 -3.30 26.11
N GLU A 107 -3.19 -4.21 26.87
CA GLU A 107 -2.62 -3.91 28.19
C GLU A 107 -1.54 -2.82 28.14
N VAL A 108 -0.65 -2.86 27.16
CA VAL A 108 0.40 -1.83 27.01
C VAL A 108 -0.22 -0.48 26.62
N LEU A 109 -1.24 -0.48 25.76
CA LEU A 109 -1.94 0.74 25.38
C LEU A 109 -2.70 1.35 26.56
N ASP A 110 -3.36 0.52 27.37
CA ASP A 110 -4.07 0.94 28.59
C ASP A 110 -3.11 1.54 29.61
N ARG A 111 -1.98 0.87 29.89
CA ARG A 111 -0.93 1.37 30.80
C ARG A 111 -0.34 2.70 30.35
N LYS A 112 -0.30 2.95 29.04
CA LYS A 112 0.20 4.20 28.45
C LYS A 112 -0.90 5.25 28.27
N GLY A 113 -2.14 4.94 28.65
CA GLY A 113 -3.28 5.85 28.58
C GLY A 113 -3.67 6.24 27.15
N ILE A 114 -3.41 5.37 26.17
CA ILE A 114 -3.82 5.62 24.79
C ILE A 114 -5.31 5.31 24.65
N PRO A 115 -6.17 6.27 24.26
CA PRO A 115 -7.60 6.01 24.12
C PRO A 115 -7.88 5.21 22.83
N GLN A 116 -7.86 3.88 22.94
CA GLN A 116 -8.13 2.96 21.84
C GLN A 116 -9.61 2.56 21.75
N SER A 117 -10.15 2.56 20.54
CA SER A 117 -11.50 2.07 20.26
C SER A 117 -11.47 0.57 19.99
N ARG A 118 -10.43 0.08 19.29
CA ARG A 118 -10.27 -1.32 18.96
C ARG A 118 -8.84 -1.62 18.53
N VAL A 119 -8.36 -2.83 18.80
CA VAL A 119 -7.06 -3.31 18.34
C VAL A 119 -7.27 -4.56 17.48
N LEU A 120 -6.60 -4.61 16.32
CA LEU A 120 -6.61 -5.77 15.45
C LEU A 120 -5.18 -6.17 15.11
N THR A 121 -4.84 -7.43 15.33
CA THR A 121 -3.59 -8.03 14.87
C THR A 121 -3.84 -8.82 13.59
N ARG A 122 -2.85 -8.85 12.70
CA ARG A 122 -2.91 -9.63 11.47
C ARG A 122 -1.52 -10.14 11.12
N VAL A 123 -1.46 -11.40 10.69
CA VAL A 123 -0.25 -11.95 10.06
C VAL A 123 -0.41 -11.86 8.55
N SER A 124 0.61 -11.33 7.88
CA SER A 124 0.68 -11.32 6.42
C SER A 124 0.82 -12.76 5.92
N PRO A 125 -0.07 -13.25 5.06
CA PRO A 125 0.05 -14.62 4.52
C PRO A 125 1.25 -14.77 3.58
N THR A 126 1.72 -13.67 2.98
CA THR A 126 2.81 -13.71 1.99
C THR A 126 4.19 -13.65 2.65
N THR A 127 4.33 -12.83 3.69
CA THR A 127 5.64 -12.54 4.31
C THR A 127 5.77 -13.09 5.72
N GLY A 128 4.69 -13.64 6.31
CA GLY A 128 4.66 -14.03 7.72
C GLY A 128 4.79 -12.87 8.69
N THR A 129 4.86 -11.62 8.20
CA THR A 129 5.06 -10.44 9.04
C THR A 129 3.82 -10.15 9.86
N HIS A 130 4.01 -9.89 11.14
CA HIS A 130 2.93 -9.49 12.01
C HIS A 130 2.67 -7.98 11.85
N HIS A 131 1.39 -7.62 11.94
CA HIS A 131 0.91 -6.26 11.86
C HIS A 131 -0.09 -6.03 12.99
N VAL A 132 -0.10 -4.81 13.54
CA VAL A 132 -1.14 -4.37 14.47
C VAL A 132 -1.75 -3.06 13.96
N PHE A 133 -3.06 -2.98 14.12
CA PHE A 133 -3.89 -1.85 13.76
C PHE A 133 -4.60 -1.38 15.02
N ILE A 134 -4.35 -0.13 15.41
CA ILE A 134 -4.88 0.47 16.63
C ILE A 134 -5.85 1.55 16.20
N GLY A 135 -7.13 1.30 16.41
CA GLY A 135 -8.17 2.31 16.28
C GLY A 135 -8.11 3.28 17.45
N LEU A 136 -8.06 4.57 17.18
CA LEU A 136 -8.19 5.62 18.20
C LEU A 136 -9.67 5.95 18.43
N GLN A 137 -10.03 6.28 19.66
CA GLN A 137 -11.36 6.86 19.97
C GLN A 137 -11.43 8.33 19.51
N LYS A 138 -10.31 9.05 19.63
CA LYS A 138 -10.19 10.49 19.35
C LYS A 138 -9.25 10.72 18.16
N PRO A 139 -9.76 11.15 16.99
CA PRO A 139 -8.98 11.34 15.76
C PRO A 139 -7.84 12.38 15.85
N TYR A 140 -8.06 13.45 16.61
CA TYR A 140 -7.20 14.64 16.62
C TYR A 140 -5.82 14.40 17.23
N ASP A 141 -5.66 13.36 18.05
CA ASP A 141 -4.39 13.02 18.69
C ASP A 141 -3.54 12.02 17.86
N PHE A 142 -3.94 11.74 16.61
CA PHE A 142 -3.29 10.73 15.78
C PHE A 142 -1.77 10.89 15.73
N GLN A 143 -1.27 12.08 15.41
CA GLN A 143 0.18 12.29 15.25
C GLN A 143 0.95 12.08 16.56
N ARG A 144 0.36 12.49 17.69
CA ARG A 144 0.97 12.31 19.02
C ARG A 144 1.12 10.83 19.33
N TRP A 145 0.04 10.07 19.20
CA TRP A 145 0.02 8.64 19.53
C TRP A 145 0.78 7.80 18.51
N ASP A 146 0.80 8.21 17.24
CA ASP A 146 1.59 7.57 16.20
C ASP A 146 3.09 7.65 16.56
N LYS A 147 3.61 8.84 16.91
CA LYS A 147 5.02 8.95 17.33
C LYS A 147 5.34 8.10 18.55
N LEU A 148 4.49 8.12 19.57
CA LEU A 148 4.73 7.38 20.82
C LEU A 148 4.76 5.86 20.63
N THR A 149 3.85 5.32 19.83
CA THR A 149 3.69 3.87 19.62
C THR A 149 4.68 3.27 18.61
N SER A 150 5.59 4.07 18.04
CA SER A 150 6.51 3.65 16.98
C SER A 150 7.40 2.47 17.39
N ASN A 151 7.94 2.49 18.61
CA ASN A 151 8.97 1.55 19.06
C ASN A 151 8.51 0.51 20.10
N TRP A 152 7.25 0.59 20.54
CA TRP A 152 6.78 -0.22 21.68
C TRP A 152 6.57 -1.69 21.35
N PHE A 153 6.33 -2.04 20.10
CA PHE A 153 5.92 -3.38 19.69
C PHE A 153 7.06 -4.20 19.08
N THR A 154 8.24 -4.03 19.66
CA THR A 154 9.49 -4.67 19.28
C THR A 154 9.82 -5.82 20.24
N GLU A 155 10.82 -6.62 19.89
CA GLU A 155 11.30 -7.70 20.75
C GLU A 155 11.84 -7.18 22.09
N ALA A 156 12.61 -6.10 22.06
CA ALA A 156 13.21 -5.49 23.26
C ALA A 156 12.17 -5.01 24.29
N HIS A 157 10.96 -4.70 23.84
CA HIS A 157 9.87 -4.21 24.69
C HIS A 157 8.84 -5.32 25.01
N TYR A 158 9.06 -6.53 24.49
CA TYR A 158 8.23 -7.68 24.81
C TYR A 158 8.66 -8.24 26.16
N ASN A 159 7.88 -7.96 27.20
CA ASN A 159 8.15 -8.53 28.52
C ASN A 159 7.31 -9.82 28.68
N PRO A 160 7.94 -11.01 28.74
CA PRO A 160 7.20 -12.27 28.87
C PRO A 160 6.57 -12.45 30.26
N GLY A 161 7.05 -11.73 31.28
CA GLY A 161 6.60 -11.82 32.68
C GLY A 161 5.38 -10.96 33.05
N VAL A 162 4.73 -10.36 32.06
CA VAL A 162 3.40 -9.73 32.17
C VAL A 162 2.44 -10.49 31.28
#